data_AF-A0A1G5JH48-F1
#
_entry.id   AF-A0A1G5JH48-F1
#
_cell.length_a   1.000
_cell.length_b   1.000
_cell.length_c   1.000
_cell.angle_alpha   90.00
_cell.angle_beta   90.00
_cell.angle_gamma   90.00
#
_symmetry.space_group_name_H-M   'P 1'
#
loop_
_entity.id
_entity.type
_entity.pdbx_description
1 polymer ?
#
loop_
_entity_poly.entity_id
_entity_poly.type
_entity_poly.pdbx_seq_one_letter_code
_entity_poly.pdbx_strand_id
1 'polypeptide(L)'
;MEPALLEQMIRRTHDGILALDSLPENLTGKLLGHLTGLGEDGFYTQHDRDWRGVTLSTSESSFPALLKRHRKVVPAAMVSRIIDIPVDIGAHGVLGSVHGHSDVRAFVSTIGSGLKAHHGHLLPAFIQRVINDRAMISHTLPARLDAAAERLLRNGQISIVAGDGARLEALRRLALVAVAGEMAIEYGLLPWPAETAEAAVLAMAVRWHSADLPKFGLDAVLQRLRTFLKTSETAFRHLSTAGPKITSDKELGWQDDTYYYLTTKQMRRVEGLSTAVPELVAQGIIVPGGQGNSWQFRMGRQFNPRPNLYRICKQKL
;
A
#
# COMPACT_ATOMS: atom_id res chain seq x y z
N MET A 1 -1.12 -0.74 -25.77
CA MET A 1 0.19 -1.44 -25.81
C MET A 1 -0.06 -2.90 -26.14
N GLU A 2 0.66 -3.47 -27.10
CA GLU A 2 0.56 -4.89 -27.45
C GLU A 2 1.51 -5.76 -26.59
N PRO A 3 1.16 -7.01 -26.23
CA PRO A 3 2.02 -7.87 -25.42
C PRO A 3 3.43 -8.09 -26.00
N ALA A 4 3.56 -8.18 -27.32
CA ALA A 4 4.84 -8.36 -28.00
C ALA A 4 5.76 -7.14 -27.84
N LEU A 5 5.19 -5.93 -27.83
CA LEU A 5 5.94 -4.70 -27.58
C LEU A 5 6.48 -4.66 -26.14
N LEU A 6 5.65 -5.04 -25.16
CA LEU A 6 6.09 -5.12 -23.76
C LEU A 6 7.26 -6.11 -23.59
N GLU A 7 7.18 -7.30 -24.20
CA GLU A 7 8.30 -8.26 -24.16
C GLU A 7 9.56 -7.70 -24.82
N GLN A 8 9.43 -6.96 -25.92
CA GLN A 8 10.56 -6.31 -26.57
C GLN A 8 11.17 -5.23 -25.67
N MET A 9 10.33 -4.45 -24.96
CA MET A 9 10.79 -3.44 -24.00
C MET A 9 11.54 -4.11 -22.85
N ILE A 10 10.96 -5.15 -22.22
CA ILE A 10 11.59 -5.93 -21.14
C ILE A 10 12.97 -6.44 -21.57
N ARG A 11 13.08 -7.04 -22.77
CA ARG A 11 14.34 -7.53 -23.33
C ARG A 11 15.37 -6.42 -23.59
N ARG A 12 14.95 -5.16 -23.75
CA ARG A 12 15.85 -4.03 -23.98
C ARG A 12 16.30 -3.39 -22.67
N THR A 13 15.41 -3.30 -21.69
CA THR A 13 15.73 -2.85 -20.33
C THR A 13 16.41 -3.94 -19.53
N HIS A 14 17.73 -4.08 -19.68
CA HIS A 14 18.54 -4.88 -18.78
C HIS A 14 18.81 -4.08 -17.49
N ASP A 15 18.43 -4.63 -16.34
CA ASP A 15 18.79 -4.17 -14.98
C ASP A 15 18.59 -2.66 -14.71
N GLY A 16 17.47 -2.11 -15.16
CA GLY A 16 17.14 -0.69 -15.02
C GLY A 16 15.65 -0.42 -14.75
N ILE A 17 15.21 0.79 -15.08
CA ILE A 17 13.79 1.18 -14.97
C ILE A 17 13.08 0.84 -16.28
N LEU A 18 11.95 0.13 -16.20
CA LEU A 18 10.98 -0.03 -17.27
C LEU A 18 9.86 1.00 -17.10
N ALA A 19 9.85 2.04 -17.94
CA ALA A 19 8.81 3.08 -17.92
C ALA A 19 7.67 2.73 -18.87
N LEU A 20 6.45 2.65 -18.36
CA LEU A 20 5.22 2.35 -19.10
C LEU A 20 4.24 3.52 -18.97
N ASP A 21 4.20 4.37 -19.99
CA ASP A 21 3.31 5.53 -19.99
C ASP A 21 1.90 5.16 -20.46
N SER A 22 0.90 5.72 -19.77
CA SER A 22 -0.51 5.75 -20.13
C SER A 22 -1.08 4.37 -20.40
N LEU A 23 -0.99 3.48 -19.40
CA LEU A 23 -1.65 2.17 -19.45
C LEU A 23 -3.17 2.36 -19.62
N PRO A 24 -3.77 1.74 -20.65
CA PRO A 24 -5.18 1.93 -20.92
C PRO A 24 -6.05 1.20 -19.89
N GLU A 25 -7.24 1.73 -19.59
CA GLU A 25 -8.18 1.09 -18.68
C GLU A 25 -8.73 -0.26 -19.17
N ASN A 26 -8.68 -0.49 -20.48
CA ASN A 26 -9.17 -1.69 -21.16
C ASN A 26 -8.01 -2.60 -21.58
N LEU A 27 -7.19 -3.04 -20.62
CA LEU A 27 -6.12 -4.00 -20.90
C LEU A 27 -6.69 -5.33 -21.42
N THR A 28 -5.96 -6.00 -22.30
CA THR A 28 -6.27 -7.39 -22.63
C THR A 28 -5.88 -8.29 -21.46
N GLY A 29 -6.59 -9.41 -21.27
CA GLY A 29 -6.25 -10.37 -20.21
C GLY A 29 -4.82 -10.92 -20.30
N LYS A 30 -4.27 -11.01 -21.53
CA LYS A 30 -2.88 -11.40 -21.81
C LYS A 30 -1.89 -10.33 -21.34
N LEU A 31 -2.13 -9.07 -21.69
CA LEU A 31 -1.27 -7.97 -21.25
C LEU A 31 -1.29 -7.83 -19.73
N LEU A 32 -2.47 -7.93 -19.12
CA LEU A 32 -2.61 -7.93 -17.66
C LEU A 32 -1.80 -9.07 -17.03
N GLY A 33 -1.80 -10.26 -17.64
CA GLY A 33 -0.97 -11.39 -17.21
C GLY A 33 0.54 -11.10 -17.27
N HIS A 34 1.01 -10.41 -18.31
CA HIS A 34 2.42 -10.03 -18.42
C HIS A 34 2.78 -8.98 -17.36
N LEU A 35 1.92 -7.97 -17.15
CA LEU A 35 2.13 -6.95 -16.12
C LEU A 35 2.12 -7.54 -14.71
N THR A 36 1.28 -8.54 -14.42
CA THR A 36 1.34 -9.26 -13.14
C THR A 36 2.65 -10.02 -12.97
N GLY A 37 3.19 -10.59 -14.05
CA GLY A 37 4.46 -11.31 -14.04
C GLY A 37 5.68 -10.41 -13.74
N LEU A 38 5.61 -9.11 -14.09
CA LEU A 38 6.65 -8.14 -13.69
C LEU A 38 6.75 -7.96 -12.17
N GLY A 39 5.66 -8.26 -11.45
CA GLY A 39 5.61 -8.24 -9.99
C GLY A 39 5.91 -9.61 -9.35
N GLU A 40 6.48 -10.57 -10.08
CA GLU A 40 6.91 -11.84 -9.51
C GLU A 40 8.42 -11.79 -9.23
N ASP A 41 8.83 -11.95 -7.96
CA ASP A 41 10.26 -12.13 -7.65
C ASP A 41 10.66 -13.50 -8.22
N GLY A 42 11.38 -13.49 -9.35
CA GLY A 42 11.85 -14.68 -10.05
C GLY A 42 12.86 -15.47 -9.21
N PHE A 43 12.37 -16.26 -8.25
CA PHE A 43 13.21 -17.17 -7.46
C PHE A 43 13.29 -18.58 -8.05
N TYR A 44 12.46 -18.94 -9.04
CA TYR A 44 12.47 -20.29 -9.60
C TYR A 44 12.01 -20.32 -11.06
N THR A 45 12.89 -19.99 -12.00
CA THR A 45 12.91 -20.66 -13.32
C THR A 45 14.16 -20.26 -14.10
N GLN A 46 14.96 -21.25 -14.53
CA GLN A 46 16.05 -21.07 -15.49
C GLN A 46 15.51 -20.79 -16.92
N HIS A 47 14.83 -19.65 -17.13
CA HIS A 47 14.40 -19.23 -18.46
C HIS A 47 14.94 -17.84 -18.76
N ASP A 48 15.12 -17.54 -20.05
CA ASP A 48 15.46 -16.24 -20.68
C ASP A 48 14.51 -15.05 -20.31
N ARG A 49 13.71 -15.18 -19.25
CA ARG A 49 12.74 -14.21 -18.74
C ARG A 49 13.07 -13.71 -17.33
N ASP A 50 14.32 -13.83 -16.89
CA ASP A 50 14.82 -13.31 -15.61
C ASP A 50 15.02 -11.79 -15.66
N TRP A 51 13.95 -11.03 -15.91
CA TRP A 51 14.01 -9.59 -15.81
C TRP A 51 14.03 -9.17 -14.33
N ARG A 52 15.05 -8.40 -13.95
CA ARG A 52 15.21 -7.82 -12.62
C ARG A 52 15.28 -6.32 -12.76
N GLY A 53 14.25 -5.61 -12.32
CA GLY A 53 14.22 -4.16 -12.42
C GLY A 53 13.04 -3.53 -11.73
N VAL A 54 12.94 -2.22 -11.85
CA VAL A 54 11.81 -1.44 -11.33
C VAL A 54 10.92 -1.04 -12.50
N THR A 55 9.64 -1.40 -12.45
CA THR A 55 8.66 -0.90 -13.41
C THR A 55 7.99 0.34 -12.84
N LEU A 56 7.97 1.43 -13.60
CA LEU A 56 7.18 2.60 -13.30
C LEU A 56 6.10 2.74 -14.37
N SER A 57 4.83 2.82 -13.95
CA SER A 57 3.73 3.00 -14.87
C SER A 57 2.82 4.16 -14.48
N THR A 58 2.16 4.75 -15.48
CA THR A 58 1.08 5.71 -15.28
C THR A 58 -0.22 5.11 -15.82
N SER A 59 -1.34 5.38 -15.15
CA SER A 59 -2.65 4.85 -15.52
C SER A 59 -3.77 5.70 -14.91
N GLU A 60 -4.95 5.65 -15.52
CA GLU A 60 -6.17 6.30 -14.99
C GLU A 60 -6.81 5.46 -13.85
N SER A 61 -6.58 4.15 -13.89
CA SER A 61 -7.16 3.17 -12.98
C SER A 61 -6.06 2.38 -12.27
N SER A 62 -6.11 2.31 -10.93
CA SER A 62 -5.17 1.52 -10.12
C SER A 62 -5.08 0.06 -10.57
N PHE A 63 -3.93 -0.57 -10.39
CA PHE A 63 -3.72 -1.95 -10.80
C PHE A 63 -4.70 -2.96 -10.15
N PRO A 64 -5.05 -2.86 -8.84
CA PRO A 64 -6.13 -3.64 -8.25
C PRO A 64 -7.50 -3.47 -8.93
N ALA A 65 -7.83 -2.26 -9.39
CA ALA A 65 -9.08 -1.99 -10.11
C ALA A 65 -9.07 -2.68 -11.48
N LEU A 66 -7.94 -2.64 -12.20
CA LEU A 66 -7.76 -3.34 -13.46
C LEU A 66 -7.92 -4.87 -13.27
N LEU A 67 -7.34 -5.45 -12.22
CA LEU A 67 -7.51 -6.88 -11.90
C LEU A 67 -8.97 -7.25 -11.61
N LYS A 68 -9.66 -6.46 -10.78
CA LYS A 68 -11.07 -6.67 -10.44
C LYS A 68 -11.97 -6.63 -11.68
N ARG A 69 -11.69 -5.72 -12.63
CA ARG A 69 -12.41 -5.63 -13.91
C ARG A 69 -12.34 -6.93 -14.72
N HIS A 70 -11.22 -7.62 -14.65
CA HIS A 70 -11.03 -8.95 -15.26
C HIS A 70 -11.46 -10.11 -14.37
N ARG A 71 -12.20 -9.85 -13.27
CA ARG A 71 -12.64 -10.84 -12.28
C ARG A 71 -11.48 -11.66 -11.69
N LYS A 72 -10.27 -11.08 -11.64
CA LYS A 72 -9.10 -11.68 -11.01
C LYS A 72 -9.03 -11.25 -9.54
N VAL A 73 -8.61 -12.17 -8.68
CA VAL A 73 -8.28 -11.88 -7.29
C VAL A 73 -6.93 -11.18 -7.24
N VAL A 74 -6.77 -10.17 -6.38
CA VAL A 74 -5.48 -9.53 -6.11
C VAL A 74 -4.73 -10.37 -5.07
N PRO A 75 -3.61 -11.05 -5.43
CA PRO A 75 -2.85 -11.85 -4.48
C PRO A 75 -2.16 -10.94 -3.44
N ALA A 76 -2.05 -11.39 -2.18
CA ALA A 76 -1.37 -10.61 -1.14
C ALA A 76 0.10 -10.29 -1.48
N ALA A 77 0.82 -11.23 -2.11
CA ALA A 77 2.20 -11.01 -2.58
C ALA A 77 2.32 -9.93 -3.67
N MET A 78 1.22 -9.62 -4.36
CA MET A 78 1.19 -8.54 -5.34
C MET A 78 1.07 -7.17 -4.66
N VAL A 79 0.34 -7.09 -3.55
CA VAL A 79 0.21 -5.86 -2.73
C VAL A 79 1.56 -5.40 -2.19
N SER A 80 2.48 -6.32 -1.91
CA SER A 80 3.85 -5.99 -1.48
C SER A 80 4.77 -5.50 -2.60
N ARG A 81 4.40 -5.71 -3.87
CA ARG A 81 5.31 -5.53 -5.03
C ARG A 81 4.81 -4.49 -6.04
N ILE A 82 3.50 -4.31 -6.13
CA ILE A 82 2.86 -3.28 -6.94
C ILE A 82 2.33 -2.21 -5.98
N ILE A 83 2.98 -1.06 -6.00
CA ILE A 83 2.70 0.06 -5.10
C ILE A 83 1.99 1.14 -5.92
N ASP A 84 0.65 1.08 -5.94
CA ASP A 84 -0.18 2.09 -6.62
C ASP A 84 -0.25 3.38 -5.80
N ILE A 85 0.46 4.41 -6.25
CA ILE A 85 0.46 5.72 -5.57
C ILE A 85 -0.58 6.61 -6.26
N PRO A 86 -1.70 6.96 -5.59
CA PRO A 86 -2.65 7.91 -6.17
C PRO A 86 -1.99 9.28 -6.31
N VAL A 87 -2.34 9.97 -7.39
CA VAL A 87 -1.84 11.32 -7.67
C VAL A 87 -3.00 12.29 -7.54
N ASP A 88 -2.80 13.34 -6.74
CA ASP A 88 -3.76 14.42 -6.60
C ASP A 88 -3.60 15.41 -7.76
N ILE A 89 -4.71 15.92 -8.28
CA ILE A 89 -4.71 16.99 -9.27
C ILE A 89 -4.90 18.30 -8.51
N GLY A 90 -3.80 19.04 -8.34
CA GLY A 90 -3.78 20.36 -7.72
C GLY A 90 -3.87 21.50 -8.73
N ALA A 91 -3.56 22.72 -8.27
CA ALA A 91 -3.55 23.93 -9.09
C ALA A 91 -2.59 23.87 -10.30
N HIS A 92 -1.57 23.00 -10.24
CA HIS A 92 -0.59 22.77 -11.31
C HIS A 92 -0.73 21.37 -11.93
N GLY A 93 -1.91 20.77 -11.86
CA GLY A 93 -2.13 19.39 -12.28
C GLY A 93 -1.48 18.41 -11.31
N VAL A 94 -0.76 17.42 -11.84
CA VAL A 94 -0.04 16.41 -11.05
C VAL A 94 1.21 16.95 -10.34
N LEU A 95 1.61 18.18 -10.66
CA LEU A 95 2.80 18.82 -10.10
C LEU A 95 2.45 19.60 -8.83
N GLY A 96 3.30 19.49 -7.81
CA GLY A 96 3.17 20.28 -6.58
C GLY A 96 3.69 21.72 -6.70
N SER A 97 4.60 21.98 -7.63
CA SER A 97 5.24 23.29 -7.87
C SER A 97 5.76 23.37 -9.31
N VAL A 98 5.85 24.58 -9.84
CA VAL A 98 6.49 24.88 -11.12
C VAL A 98 7.87 25.52 -10.96
N HIS A 99 8.41 25.55 -9.73
CA HIS A 99 9.79 25.97 -9.40
C HIS A 99 10.22 27.31 -10.03
N GLY A 100 9.34 28.32 -10.00
CA GLY A 100 9.65 29.67 -10.48
C GLY A 100 9.42 29.89 -11.98
N HIS A 101 8.96 28.89 -12.72
CA HIS A 101 8.51 29.07 -14.11
C HIS A 101 7.16 29.81 -14.17
N SER A 102 6.90 30.45 -15.32
CA SER A 102 5.68 31.26 -15.54
C SER A 102 4.40 30.44 -15.45
N ASP A 103 4.44 29.19 -15.91
CA ASP A 103 3.31 28.26 -15.88
C ASP A 103 3.79 26.80 -15.99
N VAL A 104 2.83 25.87 -15.93
CA VAL A 104 3.07 24.43 -16.04
C VAL A 104 3.70 24.05 -17.38
N ARG A 105 3.30 24.70 -18.48
CA ARG A 105 3.81 24.39 -19.83
C ARG A 105 5.29 24.75 -19.93
N ALA A 106 5.67 25.92 -19.43
CA ALA A 106 7.05 26.38 -19.39
C ALA A 106 7.91 25.41 -18.59
N PHE A 107 7.46 25.01 -17.39
CA PHE A 107 8.19 24.05 -16.55
C PHE A 107 8.37 22.68 -17.21
N VAL A 108 7.29 22.08 -17.72
CA VAL A 108 7.34 20.78 -18.40
C VAL A 108 8.21 20.84 -19.66
N SER A 109 8.15 21.94 -20.42
CA SER A 109 9.02 22.15 -21.58
C SER A 109 10.49 22.24 -21.20
N THR A 110 10.81 22.94 -20.10
CA THR A 110 12.19 23.02 -19.59
C THR A 110 12.70 21.66 -19.15
N ILE A 111 11.93 20.90 -18.36
CA ILE A 111 12.29 19.53 -17.97
C ILE A 111 12.49 18.66 -19.21
N GLY A 112 11.58 18.71 -20.18
CA GLY A 112 11.65 17.91 -21.40
C GLY A 112 12.91 18.20 -22.22
N SER A 113 13.27 19.46 -22.40
CA SER A 113 14.52 19.85 -23.07
C SER A 113 15.76 19.42 -22.28
N GLY A 114 15.73 19.57 -20.94
CA GLY A 114 16.80 19.14 -20.06
C GLY A 114 17.06 17.63 -20.13
N LEU A 115 16.00 16.81 -20.06
CA LEU A 115 16.11 15.35 -20.17
C LEU A 115 16.62 14.89 -21.54
N LYS A 116 16.23 15.58 -22.63
CA LYS A 116 16.77 15.27 -23.97
C LYS A 116 18.26 15.53 -24.06
N ALA A 117 18.74 16.64 -23.48
CA ALA A 117 20.15 17.01 -23.51
C ALA A 117 21.00 16.25 -22.48
N HIS A 118 20.42 15.91 -21.32
CA HIS A 118 21.12 15.36 -20.15
C HIS A 118 20.37 14.17 -19.58
N HIS A 119 20.69 12.96 -20.08
CA HIS A 119 20.16 11.70 -19.57
C HIS A 119 21.26 10.65 -19.42
N GLY A 120 20.99 9.62 -18.62
CA GLY A 120 21.92 8.50 -18.43
C GLY A 120 23.14 8.77 -17.55
N HIS A 121 23.22 9.92 -16.87
CA HIS A 121 24.38 10.29 -16.04
C HIS A 121 24.32 9.74 -14.61
N LEU A 122 23.15 9.86 -13.96
CA LEU A 122 23.02 9.63 -12.51
C LEU A 122 23.23 8.16 -12.12
N LEU A 123 22.57 7.23 -12.82
CA LEU A 123 22.61 5.81 -12.46
C LEU A 123 24.02 5.20 -12.58
N PRO A 124 24.78 5.39 -13.68
CA PRO A 124 26.16 4.91 -13.75
C PRO A 124 27.05 5.49 -12.65
N ALA A 125 26.94 6.79 -12.35
CA ALA A 125 27.70 7.43 -11.29
C ALA A 125 27.34 6.86 -9.90
N PHE A 126 26.07 6.60 -9.65
CA PHE A 126 25.59 5.97 -8.42
C PHE A 126 26.09 4.53 -8.29
N ILE A 127 26.00 3.73 -9.36
CA ILE A 127 26.50 2.34 -9.37
C ILE A 127 28.00 2.31 -9.09
N GLN A 128 28.78 3.24 -9.64
CA GLN A 128 30.21 3.30 -9.36
C GLN A 128 30.48 3.53 -7.87
N ARG A 129 29.70 4.39 -7.20
CA ARG A 129 29.79 4.57 -5.74
C ARG A 129 29.42 3.30 -4.99
N VAL A 130 28.32 2.64 -5.38
CA VAL A 130 27.87 1.38 -4.77
C VAL A 130 28.91 0.27 -4.90
N ILE A 131 29.60 0.16 -6.04
CA ILE A 131 30.67 -0.80 -6.25
C ILE A 131 31.86 -0.51 -5.34
N ASN A 132 32.29 0.76 -5.27
CA ASN A 132 33.43 1.16 -4.45
C ASN A 132 33.17 0.93 -2.95
N ASP A 133 31.95 1.18 -2.49
CA ASP A 133 31.57 1.09 -1.08
C ASP A 133 30.85 -0.22 -0.71
N ARG A 134 30.88 -1.23 -1.60
CA ARG A 134 30.05 -2.44 -1.52
C ARG A 134 30.05 -3.11 -0.16
N ALA A 135 31.22 -3.28 0.45
CA ALA A 135 31.35 -3.93 1.75
C ALA A 135 30.66 -3.12 2.87
N MET A 136 30.86 -1.80 2.88
CA MET A 136 30.23 -0.89 3.83
C MET A 136 28.71 -0.88 3.65
N ILE A 137 28.23 -0.75 2.41
CA ILE A 137 26.80 -0.77 2.10
C ILE A 137 26.19 -2.11 2.51
N SER A 138 26.82 -3.24 2.19
CA SER A 138 26.29 -4.57 2.56
C SER A 138 26.15 -4.73 4.08
N HIS A 139 27.03 -4.10 4.86
CA HIS A 139 26.97 -4.12 6.31
C HIS A 139 25.91 -3.16 6.88
N THR A 140 25.78 -1.96 6.32
CA THR A 140 24.96 -0.88 6.89
C THR A 140 23.53 -0.82 6.34
N LEU A 141 23.30 -1.30 5.11
CA LEU A 141 22.01 -1.19 4.42
C LEU A 141 20.84 -1.83 5.20
N PRO A 142 20.97 -3.02 5.82
CA PRO A 142 19.87 -3.59 6.60
C PRO A 142 19.39 -2.66 7.72
N ALA A 143 20.31 -2.11 8.50
CA ALA A 143 20.00 -1.18 9.58
C ALA A 143 19.45 0.16 9.06
N ARG A 144 20.02 0.70 7.97
CA ARG A 144 19.50 1.92 7.32
C ARG A 144 18.06 1.72 6.83
N LEU A 145 17.77 0.55 6.25
CA LEU A 145 16.46 0.21 5.71
C LEU A 145 15.42 0.06 6.83
N ASP A 146 15.76 -0.65 7.90
CA ASP A 146 14.87 -0.81 9.05
C ASP A 146 14.57 0.55 9.71
N ALA A 147 15.59 1.39 9.89
CA ALA A 147 15.43 2.73 10.42
C ALA A 147 14.57 3.63 9.52
N ALA A 148 14.75 3.58 8.20
CA ALA A 148 13.96 4.34 7.25
C ALA A 148 12.49 3.88 7.23
N ALA A 149 12.23 2.57 7.22
CA ALA A 149 10.87 2.02 7.29
C ALA A 149 10.15 2.44 8.59
N GLU A 150 10.86 2.40 9.71
CA GLU A 150 10.40 2.87 11.02
C GLU A 150 10.09 4.38 11.03
N ARG A 151 10.92 5.21 10.38
CA ARG A 151 10.64 6.65 10.23
C ARG A 151 9.42 6.90 9.35
N LEU A 152 9.26 6.17 8.25
CA LEU A 152 8.06 6.28 7.40
C LEU A 152 6.78 5.94 8.19
N LEU A 153 6.81 4.86 8.99
CA LEU A 153 5.68 4.48 9.85
C LEU A 153 5.34 5.59 10.85
N ARG A 154 6.32 6.07 11.61
CA ARG A 154 6.10 7.08 12.65
C ARG A 154 5.71 8.44 12.10
N ASN A 155 6.47 8.96 11.14
CA ASN A 155 6.27 10.31 10.62
C ASN A 155 5.03 10.39 9.72
N GLY A 156 4.72 9.31 9.02
CA GLY A 156 3.52 9.23 8.17
C GLY A 156 2.25 8.85 8.94
N GLN A 157 2.38 8.57 10.25
CA GLN A 157 1.29 8.04 11.08
C GLN A 157 0.64 6.79 10.44
N ILE A 158 1.45 5.99 9.75
CA ILE A 158 1.01 4.84 8.98
C ILE A 158 0.82 3.67 9.94
N SER A 159 -0.41 3.18 10.05
CA SER A 159 -0.73 2.03 10.90
C SER A 159 -0.89 0.77 10.05
N ILE A 160 0.00 -0.20 10.26
CA ILE A 160 -0.11 -1.52 9.62
C ILE A 160 -0.67 -2.52 10.62
N VAL A 161 -1.71 -3.24 10.21
CA VAL A 161 -2.34 -4.28 11.03
C VAL A 161 -1.34 -5.41 11.28
N ALA A 162 -1.24 -5.87 12.53
CA ALA A 162 -0.41 -7.02 12.87
C ALA A 162 -0.75 -8.23 11.98
N GLY A 163 0.28 -8.77 11.32
CA GLY A 163 0.15 -9.87 10.36
C GLY A 163 -0.07 -9.45 8.89
N ASP A 164 -0.18 -8.15 8.59
CA ASP A 164 -0.16 -7.65 7.21
C ASP A 164 1.28 -7.47 6.72
N GLY A 165 1.96 -8.60 6.54
CA GLY A 165 3.35 -8.64 6.06
C GLY A 165 3.51 -8.05 4.66
N ALA A 166 2.45 -8.06 3.83
CA ALA A 166 2.52 -7.53 2.48
C ALA A 166 2.66 -6.00 2.48
N ARG A 167 1.87 -5.29 3.29
CA ARG A 167 2.00 -3.83 3.41
C ARG A 167 3.31 -3.41 4.05
N LEU A 168 3.78 -4.16 5.04
CA LEU A 168 5.09 -3.89 5.64
C LEU A 168 6.21 -4.00 4.59
N GLU A 169 6.12 -5.01 3.74
CA GLU A 169 7.09 -5.27 2.69
C GLU A 169 7.02 -4.25 1.52
N ALA A 170 5.84 -3.69 1.25
CA ALA A 170 5.70 -2.51 0.37
C ALA A 170 6.34 -1.25 0.99
N LEU A 171 6.14 -0.99 2.29
CA LEU A 171 6.82 0.11 2.98
C LEU A 171 8.35 -0.06 2.97
N ARG A 172 8.85 -1.29 3.16
CA ARG A 172 10.29 -1.57 3.06
C ARG A 172 10.82 -1.23 1.66
N ARG A 173 10.08 -1.51 0.59
CA ARG A 173 10.47 -1.09 -0.77
C ARG A 173 10.50 0.43 -0.93
N LEU A 174 9.50 1.15 -0.38
CA LEU A 174 9.53 2.62 -0.37
C LEU A 174 10.72 3.14 0.43
N ALA A 175 11.00 2.58 1.60
CA ALA A 175 12.15 2.92 2.42
C ALA A 175 13.47 2.71 1.67
N LEU A 176 13.59 1.67 0.84
CA LEU A 176 14.76 1.46 -0.01
C LEU A 176 14.94 2.59 -1.03
N VAL A 177 13.86 3.12 -1.60
CA VAL A 177 13.90 4.29 -2.49
C VAL A 177 14.40 5.53 -1.73
N ALA A 178 13.91 5.75 -0.51
CA ALA A 178 14.38 6.87 0.33
C ALA A 178 15.88 6.74 0.63
N VAL A 179 16.32 5.56 1.08
CA VAL A 179 17.74 5.30 1.38
C VAL A 179 18.62 5.51 0.15
N ALA A 180 18.23 5.00 -1.02
CA ALA A 180 18.98 5.19 -2.26
C ALA A 180 19.06 6.67 -2.68
N GLY A 181 17.98 7.42 -2.51
CA GLY A 181 17.95 8.86 -2.78
C GLY A 181 18.85 9.65 -1.82
N GLU A 182 18.78 9.38 -0.52
CA GLU A 182 19.66 10.01 0.48
C GLU A 182 21.13 9.64 0.25
N MET A 183 21.44 8.39 -0.13
CA MET A 183 22.80 8.02 -0.53
C MET A 183 23.29 8.81 -1.76
N ALA A 184 22.44 9.04 -2.75
CA ALA A 184 22.80 9.83 -3.92
C ALA A 184 23.07 11.31 -3.54
N ILE A 185 22.34 11.85 -2.57
CA ILE A 185 22.61 13.17 -1.97
C ILE A 185 23.94 13.17 -1.21
N GLU A 186 24.17 12.18 -0.33
CA GLU A 186 25.42 12.00 0.45
C GLU A 186 26.65 11.91 -0.46
N TYR A 187 26.54 11.26 -1.62
CA TYR A 187 27.61 11.16 -2.61
C TYR A 187 27.82 12.43 -3.45
N GLY A 188 27.00 13.47 -3.25
CA GLY A 188 27.02 14.70 -4.03
C GLY A 188 26.55 14.53 -5.48
N LEU A 189 25.78 13.47 -5.77
CA LEU A 189 25.25 13.20 -7.12
C LEU A 189 23.93 13.94 -7.39
N LEU A 190 23.22 14.33 -6.33
CA LEU A 190 22.01 15.13 -6.39
C LEU A 190 22.24 16.46 -5.68
N PRO A 191 21.87 17.61 -6.27
CA PRO A 191 22.06 18.92 -5.66
C PRO A 191 20.95 19.25 -4.65
N TRP A 192 20.33 18.24 -4.06
CA TRP A 192 19.21 18.40 -3.14
C TRP A 192 19.71 18.51 -1.69
N PRO A 193 19.04 19.27 -0.83
CA PRO A 193 19.32 19.22 0.61
C PRO A 193 19.15 17.81 1.16
N ALA A 194 19.86 17.49 2.25
CA ALA A 194 19.63 16.26 3.00
C ALA A 194 18.15 16.13 3.39
N GLU A 195 17.68 14.89 3.52
CA GLU A 195 16.29 14.53 3.88
C GLU A 195 15.25 14.80 2.78
N THR A 196 15.64 15.37 1.64
CA THR A 196 14.71 15.66 0.54
C THR A 196 14.09 14.40 -0.06
N ALA A 197 14.89 13.34 -0.26
CA ALA A 197 14.38 12.10 -0.83
C ALA A 197 13.49 11.36 0.17
N GLU A 198 13.86 11.35 1.45
CA GLU A 198 13.03 10.78 2.50
C GLU A 198 11.68 11.51 2.62
N ALA A 199 11.67 12.84 2.61
CA ALA A 199 10.43 13.62 2.66
C ALA A 199 9.51 13.35 1.46
N ALA A 200 10.08 13.22 0.25
CA ALA A 200 9.32 12.89 -0.95
C ALA A 200 8.68 11.48 -0.86
N VAL A 201 9.47 10.49 -0.44
CA VAL A 201 8.98 9.11 -0.26
C VAL A 201 7.95 9.03 0.87
N LEU A 202 8.11 9.81 1.95
CA LEU A 202 7.12 9.90 3.02
C LEU A 202 5.77 10.37 2.49
N ALA A 203 5.74 11.43 1.68
CA ALA A 203 4.50 11.90 1.06
C ALA A 203 3.86 10.83 0.16
N MET A 204 4.68 10.08 -0.60
CA MET A 204 4.21 8.95 -1.41
C MET A 204 3.64 7.81 -0.56
N ALA A 205 4.31 7.46 0.54
CA ALA A 205 3.88 6.40 1.45
C ALA A 205 2.55 6.74 2.14
N VAL A 206 2.36 8.00 2.56
CA VAL A 206 1.11 8.48 3.13
C VAL A 206 -0.03 8.40 2.12
N ARG A 207 0.21 8.84 0.87
CA ARG A 207 -0.78 8.75 -0.22
C ARG A 207 -1.15 7.30 -0.54
N TRP A 208 -0.15 6.43 -0.71
CA TRP A 208 -0.36 5.01 -0.96
C TRP A 208 -1.15 4.35 0.19
N HIS A 209 -0.77 4.62 1.44
CA HIS A 209 -1.47 4.07 2.59
C HIS A 209 -2.93 4.52 2.68
N SER A 210 -3.17 5.82 2.40
CA SER A 210 -4.50 6.43 2.42
C SER A 210 -5.37 6.01 1.25
N ALA A 211 -4.79 5.52 0.14
CA ALA A 211 -5.54 5.02 -1.02
C ALA A 211 -6.46 3.83 -0.68
N ASP A 212 -6.06 3.04 0.32
CA ASP A 212 -6.81 1.91 0.83
C ASP A 212 -7.79 2.28 1.95
N LEU A 213 -7.75 3.53 2.45
CA LEU A 213 -8.87 4.09 3.18
C LEU A 213 -9.98 4.35 2.16
N PRO A 214 -11.23 4.02 2.47
CA PRO A 214 -12.31 4.26 1.52
C PRO A 214 -12.32 5.72 1.08
N LYS A 215 -12.30 5.92 -0.25
CA LYS A 215 -12.35 7.23 -0.95
C LYS A 215 -13.43 8.19 -0.43
N PHE A 216 -14.37 7.69 0.38
CA PHE A 216 -15.52 8.41 0.90
C PHE A 216 -15.30 8.97 2.33
N GLY A 217 -14.09 8.85 2.91
CA GLY A 217 -13.78 9.30 4.27
C GLY A 217 -14.35 8.39 5.37
N LEU A 218 -13.90 8.59 6.62
CA LEU A 218 -14.34 7.80 7.78
C LEU A 218 -15.86 7.82 7.93
N ASP A 219 -16.51 8.96 7.67
CA ASP A 219 -17.96 9.11 7.77
C ASP A 219 -18.73 8.14 6.88
N ALA A 220 -18.25 7.89 5.67
CA ALA A 220 -18.87 6.93 4.78
C ALA A 220 -18.58 5.48 5.19
N VAL A 221 -17.42 5.21 5.81
CA VAL A 221 -17.16 3.90 6.44
C VAL A 221 -18.15 3.66 7.57
N LEU A 222 -18.38 4.66 8.41
CA LEU A 222 -19.37 4.61 9.48
C LEU A 222 -20.78 4.45 8.93
N GLN A 223 -21.12 5.16 7.85
CA GLN A 223 -22.42 5.00 7.20
C GLN A 223 -22.61 3.57 6.66
N ARG A 224 -21.60 3.00 5.99
CA ARG A 224 -21.64 1.59 5.53
C ARG A 224 -21.74 0.61 6.69
N LEU A 225 -21.00 0.84 7.78
CA LEU A 225 -21.07 0.03 8.99
C LEU A 225 -22.48 0.09 9.60
N ARG A 226 -23.05 1.28 9.78
CA ARG A 226 -24.43 1.47 10.27
C ARG A 226 -25.44 0.73 9.39
N THR A 227 -25.32 0.85 8.07
CA THR A 227 -26.19 0.15 7.10
C THR A 227 -26.03 -1.37 7.24
N PHE A 228 -24.80 -1.87 7.33
CA PHE A 228 -24.52 -3.30 7.50
C PHE A 228 -25.14 -3.84 8.80
N LEU A 229 -24.97 -3.13 9.91
CA LEU A 229 -25.53 -3.53 11.21
C LEU A 229 -27.07 -3.57 11.19
N LYS A 230 -27.72 -2.58 10.56
CA LYS A 230 -29.18 -2.54 10.40
C LYS A 230 -29.71 -3.65 9.51
N THR A 231 -29.07 -3.87 8.36
CA THR A 231 -29.50 -4.89 7.38
C THR A 231 -29.18 -6.32 7.80
N SER A 232 -28.19 -6.49 8.69
CA SER A 232 -27.74 -7.79 9.19
C SER A 232 -28.18 -8.04 10.63
N GLU A 233 -29.21 -7.35 11.13
CA GLU A 233 -29.63 -7.42 12.53
C GLU A 233 -29.98 -8.85 12.98
N THR A 234 -30.56 -9.66 12.08
CA THR A 234 -30.86 -11.08 12.30
C THR A 234 -29.61 -11.98 12.34
N ALA A 235 -28.47 -11.50 11.87
CA ALA A 235 -27.18 -12.20 11.92
C ALA A 235 -26.39 -11.93 13.21
N PHE A 236 -26.92 -11.12 14.14
CA PHE A 236 -26.34 -10.84 15.45
C PHE A 236 -27.15 -11.45 16.59
N ARG A 237 -26.62 -12.52 17.20
CA ARG A 237 -27.27 -13.15 18.34
C ARG A 237 -26.98 -12.40 19.63
N HIS A 238 -28.02 -12.14 20.42
CA HIS A 238 -27.86 -11.48 21.72
C HIS A 238 -27.20 -12.43 22.74
N LEU A 239 -26.24 -11.92 23.52
CA LEU A 239 -25.53 -12.73 24.52
C LEU A 239 -26.45 -13.19 25.65
N SER A 240 -27.48 -12.41 26.01
CA SER A 240 -28.45 -12.80 27.06
C SER A 240 -29.38 -13.95 26.64
N THR A 241 -29.55 -14.19 25.33
CA THR A 241 -30.38 -15.30 24.79
C THR A 241 -29.56 -16.53 24.43
N ALA A 242 -28.27 -16.50 24.77
CA ALA A 242 -27.35 -17.60 24.56
C ALA A 242 -27.33 -18.52 25.80
N GLY A 243 -27.39 -19.84 25.58
CA GLY A 243 -27.29 -20.82 26.66
C GLY A 243 -25.92 -20.79 27.36
N PRO A 244 -25.76 -21.54 28.48
CA PRO A 244 -24.54 -21.54 29.29
C PRO A 244 -23.29 -22.06 28.55
N LYS A 245 -23.46 -22.74 27.42
CA LYS A 245 -22.39 -23.15 26.50
C LYS A 245 -22.75 -22.72 25.07
N ILE A 246 -21.84 -21.99 24.44
CA ILE A 246 -22.00 -21.44 23.09
C ILE A 246 -20.94 -22.06 22.18
N THR A 247 -21.37 -22.74 21.12
CA THR A 247 -20.48 -23.14 20.03
C THR A 247 -20.18 -21.91 19.17
N SER A 248 -18.90 -21.58 18.99
CA SER A 248 -18.53 -20.42 18.17
C SER A 248 -18.78 -20.72 16.68
N ASP A 249 -19.62 -19.91 16.05
CA ASP A 249 -19.78 -19.89 14.59
C ASP A 249 -18.99 -18.71 14.02
N LYS A 250 -18.20 -18.96 12.96
CA LYS A 250 -17.37 -17.95 12.29
C LYS A 250 -18.18 -17.02 11.37
N GLU A 251 -19.42 -17.38 11.06
CA GLU A 251 -20.35 -16.58 10.26
C GLU A 251 -21.30 -15.73 11.12
N LEU A 252 -21.47 -16.11 12.40
CA LEU A 252 -22.43 -15.46 13.31
C LEU A 252 -21.78 -14.33 14.13
N GLY A 253 -22.42 -13.16 14.12
CA GLY A 253 -22.05 -12.04 14.99
C GLY A 253 -22.74 -12.13 16.34
N TRP A 254 -22.23 -11.40 17.33
CA TRP A 254 -22.85 -11.31 18.66
C TRP A 254 -23.18 -9.88 19.02
N GLN A 255 -24.08 -9.69 19.97
CA GLN A 255 -24.35 -8.38 20.55
C GLN A 255 -24.78 -8.47 22.02
N ASP A 256 -24.56 -7.39 22.75
CA ASP A 256 -25.22 -7.10 24.03
C ASP A 256 -25.78 -5.67 23.99
N ASP A 257 -26.22 -5.14 25.13
CA ASP A 257 -26.79 -3.80 25.23
C ASP A 257 -25.79 -2.69 24.85
N THR A 258 -24.48 -2.97 24.95
CA THR A 258 -23.42 -1.97 24.78
C THR A 258 -22.65 -2.13 23.47
N TYR A 259 -22.51 -3.36 22.96
CA TYR A 259 -21.60 -3.67 21.88
C TYR A 259 -22.20 -4.57 20.80
N TYR A 260 -21.75 -4.36 19.56
CA TYR A 260 -21.73 -5.41 18.53
C TYR A 260 -20.36 -6.09 18.50
N TYR A 261 -20.34 -7.40 18.27
CA TYR A 261 -19.12 -8.21 18.17
C TYR A 261 -19.05 -8.86 16.79
N LEU A 262 -18.19 -8.33 15.93
CA LEU A 262 -18.08 -8.73 14.53
C LEU A 262 -16.93 -9.72 14.34
N THR A 263 -17.15 -10.71 13.49
CA THR A 263 -16.09 -11.60 13.03
C THR A 263 -15.22 -10.90 11.98
N THR A 264 -13.98 -11.37 11.78
CA THR A 264 -13.12 -10.88 10.70
C THR A 264 -13.78 -10.98 9.32
N LYS A 265 -14.63 -12.00 9.11
CA LYS A 265 -15.38 -12.14 7.85
C LYS A 265 -16.42 -11.03 7.70
N GLN A 266 -17.17 -10.71 8.75
CA GLN A 266 -18.15 -9.63 8.74
C GLN A 266 -17.47 -8.26 8.56
N MET A 267 -16.32 -8.04 9.20
CA MET A 267 -15.53 -6.82 8.98
C MET A 267 -15.14 -6.61 7.51
N ARG A 268 -14.83 -7.70 6.78
CA ARG A 268 -14.49 -7.65 5.36
C ARG A 268 -15.68 -7.40 4.44
N ARG A 269 -16.92 -7.61 4.91
CA ARG A 269 -18.14 -7.32 4.15
C ARG A 269 -18.47 -5.84 4.09
N VAL A 270 -17.92 -5.06 5.03
CA VAL A 270 -18.08 -3.60 5.05
C VAL A 270 -16.85 -2.99 4.40
N GLU A 271 -17.06 -2.35 3.24
CA GLU A 271 -15.96 -1.81 2.43
C GLU A 271 -15.12 -0.79 3.22
N GLY A 272 -13.84 -1.14 3.36
CA GLY A 272 -12.76 -0.45 4.09
C GLY A 272 -12.97 -0.22 5.58
N LEU A 273 -13.86 -0.99 6.21
CA LEU A 273 -13.94 -1.03 7.67
C LEU A 273 -12.68 -1.63 8.30
N SER A 274 -12.04 -2.61 7.64
CA SER A 274 -10.82 -3.24 8.15
C SER A 274 -9.61 -2.30 8.14
N THR A 275 -9.55 -1.37 7.19
CA THR A 275 -8.48 -0.37 7.08
C THR A 275 -8.72 0.82 8.01
N ALA A 276 -9.97 1.14 8.32
CA ALA A 276 -10.33 2.21 9.26
C ALA A 276 -10.19 1.81 10.76
N VAL A 277 -9.82 0.57 11.09
CA VAL A 277 -9.75 0.09 12.49
C VAL A 277 -8.91 1.00 13.40
N PRO A 278 -7.69 1.45 13.03
CA PRO A 278 -6.88 2.30 13.91
C PRO A 278 -7.59 3.61 14.29
N GLU A 279 -8.24 4.27 13.33
CA GLU A 279 -8.96 5.52 13.53
C GLU A 279 -10.24 5.31 14.34
N LEU A 280 -10.98 4.22 14.07
CA LEU A 280 -12.16 3.84 14.85
C LEU A 280 -11.81 3.48 16.30
N VAL A 281 -10.62 2.92 16.54
CA VAL A 281 -10.12 2.71 17.91
C VAL A 281 -9.77 4.04 18.57
N ALA A 282 -9.10 4.96 17.87
CA ALA A 282 -8.79 6.29 18.38
C ALA A 282 -10.06 7.07 18.79
N GLN A 283 -11.18 6.87 18.08
CA GLN A 283 -12.48 7.47 18.41
C GLN A 283 -13.31 6.68 19.43
N GLY A 284 -12.81 5.53 19.90
CA GLY A 284 -13.53 4.66 20.85
C GLY A 284 -14.74 3.94 20.26
N ILE A 285 -14.86 3.90 18.94
CA ILE A 285 -15.90 3.15 18.23
C ILE A 285 -15.57 1.66 18.26
N ILE A 286 -14.31 1.29 18.04
CA ILE A 286 -13.82 -0.08 18.29
C ILE A 286 -13.08 -0.10 19.63
N VAL A 287 -13.44 -1.02 20.52
CA VAL A 287 -12.88 -1.12 21.86
C VAL A 287 -12.10 -2.44 22.01
N PRO A 288 -10.76 -2.43 21.94
CA PRO A 288 -9.93 -3.63 22.01
C PRO A 288 -10.03 -4.37 23.35
N GLY A 289 -9.53 -5.61 23.40
CA GLY A 289 -9.50 -6.44 24.61
C GLY A 289 -8.29 -6.24 25.53
N GLY A 290 -7.43 -5.24 25.26
CA GLY A 290 -6.24 -4.96 26.07
C GLY A 290 -5.03 -5.87 25.80
N GLN A 291 -5.04 -6.65 24.71
CA GLN A 291 -3.87 -7.39 24.25
C GLN A 291 -2.99 -6.48 23.39
N GLY A 292 -1.69 -6.39 23.69
CA GLY A 292 -0.77 -5.40 23.07
C GLY A 292 -0.69 -5.44 21.54
N ASN A 293 -1.00 -6.57 20.90
CA ASN A 293 -0.88 -6.76 19.45
C ASN A 293 -2.21 -7.13 18.76
N SER A 294 -3.36 -6.83 19.37
CA SER A 294 -4.66 -7.18 18.79
C SER A 294 -5.72 -6.13 19.05
N TRP A 295 -6.34 -5.65 17.97
CA TRP A 295 -7.53 -4.81 18.01
C TRP A 295 -8.82 -5.58 18.36
N GLN A 296 -8.73 -6.90 18.53
CA GLN A 296 -9.87 -7.76 18.82
C GLN A 296 -10.06 -7.99 20.32
N PHE A 297 -11.31 -8.25 20.68
CA PHE A 297 -11.76 -8.61 22.02
C PHE A 297 -11.97 -10.12 22.12
N ARG A 298 -11.36 -10.75 23.13
CA ARG A 298 -11.54 -12.18 23.39
C ARG A 298 -12.84 -12.42 24.16
N MET A 299 -13.80 -13.11 23.55
CA MET A 299 -15.12 -13.38 24.13
C MET A 299 -15.04 -14.20 25.42
N GLY A 300 -16.09 -14.15 26.25
CA GLY A 300 -16.14 -14.77 27.58
C GLY A 300 -16.03 -16.30 27.59
N ARG A 301 -15.92 -16.90 28.80
CA ARG A 301 -15.70 -18.35 28.99
C ARG A 301 -16.87 -19.24 28.56
N GLN A 302 -18.04 -18.66 28.35
CA GLN A 302 -19.23 -19.35 27.83
C GLN A 302 -19.06 -19.85 26.39
N PHE A 303 -18.07 -19.35 25.65
CA PHE A 303 -17.75 -19.76 24.29
C PHE A 303 -16.77 -20.93 24.24
N ASN A 304 -17.04 -21.94 23.40
CA ASN A 304 -16.11 -23.03 23.13
C ASN A 304 -15.99 -23.34 21.61
N PRO A 305 -14.84 -23.06 20.98
CA PRO A 305 -13.70 -22.28 21.49
C PRO A 305 -14.07 -20.80 21.72
N ARG A 306 -13.24 -20.06 22.47
CA ARG A 306 -13.44 -18.61 22.71
C ARG A 306 -12.94 -17.78 21.52
N PRO A 307 -13.83 -17.16 20.71
CA PRO A 307 -13.39 -16.38 19.56
C PRO A 307 -12.82 -15.01 19.96
N ASN A 308 -11.96 -14.46 19.10
CA ASN A 308 -11.57 -13.06 19.12
C ASN A 308 -12.42 -12.31 18.08
N LEU A 309 -13.10 -11.25 18.49
CA LEU A 309 -14.05 -10.49 17.67
C LEU A 309 -13.78 -8.98 17.77
N TYR A 310 -14.17 -8.22 16.76
CA TYR A 310 -14.12 -6.76 16.81
C TYR A 310 -15.31 -6.24 17.60
N ARG A 311 -15.04 -5.57 18.72
CA ARG A 311 -16.06 -5.04 19.63
C ARG A 311 -16.36 -3.59 19.29
N ILE A 312 -17.55 -3.33 18.74
CA ILE A 312 -18.01 -2.02 18.26
C ILE A 312 -19.00 -1.43 19.26
N CYS A 313 -18.71 -0.23 19.77
CA CYS A 313 -19.52 0.47 20.76
C CYS A 313 -20.80 1.05 20.13
N LYS A 314 -21.97 0.63 20.62
CA LYS A 314 -23.27 1.09 20.12
C LYS A 314 -23.52 2.59 20.36
N GLN A 315 -22.97 3.15 21.44
CA GLN A 315 -23.16 4.57 21.79
C GLN A 315 -22.30 5.53 20.96
N LYS A 316 -21.26 5.01 20.30
CA LYS A 316 -20.32 5.79 19.48
C LYS A 316 -20.59 5.63 17.98
N LEU A 317 -21.50 4.72 17.62
CA LEU A 317 -22.07 4.54 16.29
C LEU A 317 -23.16 5.57 16.03
#